data_AF-A0A9D2PQT4-F1
#
_entry.id   AF-A0A9D2PQT4-F1
#
_cell.length_a   1.000
_cell.length_b   1.000
_cell.length_c   1.000
_cell.angle_alpha   90.00
_cell.angle_beta   90.00
_cell.angle_gamma   90.00
#
_symmetry.space_group_name_H-M   'P 1'
#
loop_
_entity.id
_entity.type
_entity.pdbx_description
1 polymer ?
#
loop_
_entity_poly.entity_id
_entity_poly.type
_entity_poly.pdbx_seq_one_letter_code
_entity_poly.pdbx_strand_id
1 'polypeptide(L)'
;IHMPIGELASLGGAVSSMLPAFRTLTQTVSVNTSGLYRLANAAAGDKLKIAKNGSFWGAFKRADGTSKFAQLVEAEPVSISSQTVMPLNPATMMMAFALYSIERQMDNILEMEKHILAFLEQEKAAQIEADLKMLTSITCEYKYNWDKEQYVASNHKLALDIKRTAAKNIAFYQKQIAEILDSKQFLVVNKTIDSAVKGLEKKYKYYRLSLYIYSFASFMEVMLLGNFQEEYILQVKGEIEKYSEEYHRFYLHSADYITKIAEVSIEANAMKGIGSVGKVLGNFIGSIPLIKEGPVDEWLMEGGSYLKQTGQNMKNSAPQKLEKISESGTKIFVAKLDEINHIYNHIDSIYFDRDNIYLVI
;
A
#
# COMPACT_ATOMS: atom_id res chain seq x y z
N ILE A 1 6.24 9.95 -7.56
CA ILE A 1 6.85 8.89 -6.70
C ILE A 1 8.25 8.58 -7.25
N HIS A 2 9.24 8.24 -6.42
CA HIS A 2 10.56 7.83 -6.92
C HIS A 2 11.05 6.52 -6.28
N MET A 3 11.90 5.79 -7.00
CA MET A 3 12.54 4.55 -6.58
C MET A 3 13.99 4.54 -7.06
N PRO A 4 14.98 4.24 -6.21
CA PRO A 4 16.36 4.07 -6.64
C PRO A 4 16.52 2.87 -7.58
N ILE A 5 17.28 3.02 -8.66
CA ILE A 5 17.57 1.93 -9.63
C ILE A 5 18.27 0.75 -8.93
N GLY A 6 19.06 1.02 -7.90
CA GLY A 6 19.71 -0.01 -7.08
C GLY A 6 18.72 -0.97 -6.40
N GLU A 7 17.50 -0.53 -6.13
CA GLU A 7 16.46 -1.36 -5.50
C GLU A 7 15.87 -2.39 -6.46
N LEU A 8 15.97 -2.21 -7.79
CA LEU A 8 15.45 -3.20 -8.74
C LEU A 8 16.04 -4.60 -8.54
N ALA A 9 17.26 -4.70 -8.01
CA ALA A 9 17.91 -5.98 -7.71
C ALA A 9 17.24 -6.75 -6.56
N SER A 10 16.57 -6.05 -5.63
CA SER A 10 15.94 -6.65 -4.45
C SER A 10 14.48 -7.09 -4.71
N LEU A 11 13.90 -6.66 -5.82
CA LEU A 11 12.49 -6.86 -6.18
C LEU A 11 12.22 -8.13 -7.01
N GLY A 12 13.14 -9.09 -6.98
CA GLY A 12 13.00 -10.40 -7.62
C GLY A 12 13.46 -10.45 -9.08
N GLY A 13 13.51 -11.68 -9.62
CA GLY A 13 14.14 -11.98 -10.91
C GLY A 13 13.55 -11.21 -12.08
N ALA A 14 12.22 -11.15 -12.16
CA ALA A 14 11.51 -10.47 -13.24
C ALA A 14 11.82 -8.96 -13.29
N VAL A 15 11.84 -8.29 -12.13
CA VAL A 15 12.16 -6.85 -12.05
C VAL A 15 13.67 -6.61 -12.23
N SER A 16 14.53 -7.45 -11.65
CA SER A 16 15.99 -7.33 -11.78
C SER A 16 16.47 -7.40 -13.23
N SER A 17 15.72 -8.09 -14.10
CA SER A 17 16.02 -8.18 -15.54
C SER A 17 15.97 -6.83 -16.27
N MET A 18 15.38 -5.80 -15.65
CA MET A 18 15.33 -4.44 -16.19
C MET A 18 16.65 -3.66 -15.98
N LEU A 19 17.50 -4.07 -15.04
CA LEU A 19 18.76 -3.36 -14.72
C LEU A 19 19.64 -3.07 -15.95
N PRO A 20 19.84 -4.01 -16.90
CA PRO A 20 20.64 -3.74 -18.09
C PRO A 20 20.05 -2.63 -18.99
N ALA A 21 18.73 -2.44 -19.00
CA ALA A 21 18.10 -1.39 -19.79
C ALA A 21 18.44 0.02 -19.28
N PHE A 22 18.68 0.18 -17.97
CA PHE A 22 19.14 1.43 -17.37
C PHE A 22 20.67 1.64 -17.50
N ARG A 23 21.43 0.59 -17.80
CA ARG A 23 22.90 0.63 -17.88
C ARG A 23 23.45 1.04 -19.25
N THR A 24 22.59 1.31 -20.23
CA THR A 24 22.87 1.77 -21.62
C THR A 24 24.27 1.43 -22.16
N LEU A 25 24.36 0.37 -22.98
CA LEU A 25 25.57 0.09 -23.77
C LEU A 25 25.66 1.10 -24.93
N THR A 26 26.46 2.15 -24.77
CA THR A 26 26.86 2.98 -25.92
C THR A 26 27.83 2.16 -26.76
N GLN A 27 27.37 1.57 -27.86
CA GLN A 27 28.28 0.94 -28.82
C GLN A 27 28.79 2.01 -29.79
N THR A 28 30.08 2.32 -29.66
CA THR A 28 30.81 3.08 -30.67
C THR A 28 31.34 2.10 -31.68
N VAL A 29 30.77 2.07 -32.88
CA VAL A 29 31.31 1.27 -33.98
C VAL A 29 32.21 2.19 -34.79
N SER A 30 33.50 1.88 -34.82
CA SER A 30 34.42 2.49 -35.78
C SER A 30 34.28 1.76 -37.11
N VAL A 31 33.90 2.48 -38.16
CA VAL A 31 33.89 1.92 -39.52
C VAL A 31 35.32 1.96 -40.03
N ASN A 32 35.88 0.79 -40.35
CA ASN A 32 37.18 0.72 -40.99
C ASN A 32 37.06 1.32 -42.41
N THR A 33 37.59 2.52 -42.59
CA THR A 33 37.62 3.23 -43.87
C THR A 33 38.85 2.91 -44.69
N SER A 34 39.66 1.92 -44.30
CA SER A 34 40.84 1.50 -45.06
C SER A 34 40.45 1.10 -46.48
N GLY A 35 41.06 1.75 -47.47
CA GLY A 35 40.73 1.60 -48.89
C GLY A 35 39.60 2.50 -49.39
N LEU A 36 38.93 3.28 -48.53
CA LEU A 36 38.00 4.32 -48.92
C LEU A 36 38.74 5.67 -49.07
N TYR A 37 38.37 6.42 -50.11
CA TYR A 37 38.96 7.71 -50.41
C TYR A 37 37.87 8.77 -50.56
N ARG A 38 38.12 9.96 -50.03
CA ARG A 38 37.31 11.15 -50.27
C ARG A 38 37.96 12.05 -51.30
N LEU A 39 37.15 12.90 -51.91
CA LEU A 39 37.60 13.85 -52.92
C LEU A 39 38.16 15.11 -52.23
N ALA A 40 39.46 15.37 -52.39
CA ALA A 40 40.16 16.44 -51.68
C ALA A 40 40.02 17.82 -52.35
N ASN A 41 39.82 17.86 -53.68
CA ASN A 41 39.87 19.10 -54.47
C ASN A 41 38.52 19.46 -55.12
N ALA A 42 37.40 18.98 -54.58
CA ALA A 42 36.06 19.37 -55.02
C ALA A 42 35.74 20.82 -54.62
N ALA A 43 35.29 21.64 -55.58
CA ALA A 43 34.78 22.98 -55.30
C ALA A 43 33.24 23.00 -55.38
N ALA A 44 32.62 24.05 -54.83
CA ALA A 44 31.17 24.21 -54.89
C ALA A 44 30.67 24.19 -56.35
N GLY A 45 29.69 23.32 -56.64
CA GLY A 45 29.15 23.14 -58.00
C GLY A 45 29.86 22.10 -58.86
N ASP A 46 31.02 21.57 -58.44
CA ASP A 46 31.67 20.45 -59.11
C ASP A 46 30.85 19.18 -58.95
N LYS A 47 30.72 18.40 -60.03
CA LYS A 47 30.09 17.08 -60.02
C LYS A 47 31.03 16.05 -60.62
N LEU A 48 31.01 14.82 -60.11
CA LEU A 48 31.76 13.73 -60.74
C LEU A 48 31.25 13.52 -62.17
N LYS A 49 32.18 13.37 -63.10
CA LYS A 49 31.84 13.18 -64.50
C LYS A 49 31.35 11.75 -64.70
N ILE A 50 30.12 11.62 -65.19
CA ILE A 50 29.48 10.33 -65.44
C ILE A 50 29.88 9.82 -66.81
N ALA A 51 30.33 8.58 -66.88
CA ALA A 51 30.61 7.84 -68.10
C ALA A 51 29.31 7.35 -68.76
N LYS A 52 29.34 7.03 -70.05
CA LYS A 52 28.14 6.58 -70.79
C LYS A 52 27.51 5.31 -70.21
N ASN A 53 28.27 4.51 -69.47
CA ASN A 53 27.81 3.29 -68.79
C ASN A 53 27.29 3.55 -67.36
N GLY A 54 27.16 4.82 -66.93
CA GLY A 54 26.69 5.19 -65.58
C GLY A 54 27.76 5.18 -64.49
N SER A 55 28.99 4.72 -64.77
CA SER A 55 30.12 4.81 -63.84
C SER A 55 30.68 6.24 -63.76
N PHE A 56 31.52 6.53 -62.77
CA PHE A 56 32.16 7.85 -62.63
C PHE A 56 33.61 7.82 -63.08
N TRP A 57 34.03 8.86 -63.80
CA TRP A 57 35.45 9.10 -64.10
C TRP A 57 36.15 9.74 -62.90
N GLY A 58 37.47 9.56 -62.81
CA GLY A 58 38.35 10.27 -61.87
C GLY A 58 38.51 11.76 -62.18
N ALA A 59 37.45 12.44 -62.60
CA ALA A 59 37.44 13.84 -62.98
C ALA A 59 36.11 14.52 -62.63
N PHE A 60 36.18 15.79 -62.27
CA PHE A 60 35.04 16.66 -62.09
C PHE A 60 34.63 17.33 -63.40
N LYS A 61 33.32 17.54 -63.55
CA LYS A 61 32.76 18.56 -64.43
C LYS A 61 32.54 19.83 -63.60
N ARG A 62 33.20 20.91 -63.99
CA ARG A 62 33.05 22.24 -63.38
C ARG A 62 31.79 22.93 -63.88
N ALA A 63 31.32 23.92 -63.15
CA ALA A 63 30.14 24.72 -63.52
C ALA A 63 30.30 25.45 -64.87
N ASP A 64 31.54 25.84 -65.22
CA ASP A 64 31.91 26.45 -66.50
C ASP A 64 31.97 25.45 -67.69
N GLY A 65 31.61 24.19 -67.46
CA GLY A 65 31.60 23.13 -68.47
C GLY A 65 32.95 22.45 -68.71
N THR A 66 34.04 22.94 -68.11
CA THR A 66 35.38 22.34 -68.25
C THR A 66 35.59 21.17 -67.27
N SER A 67 36.69 20.43 -67.42
CA SER A 67 37.01 19.29 -66.55
C SER A 67 38.33 19.48 -65.80
N LYS A 68 38.41 18.94 -64.58
CA LYS A 68 39.66 18.78 -63.83
C LYS A 68 39.73 17.39 -63.20
N PHE A 69 40.92 16.87 -62.96
CA PHE A 69 41.08 15.57 -62.30
C PHE A 69 40.67 15.64 -60.82
N ALA A 70 40.07 14.54 -60.34
CA ALA A 70 39.74 14.36 -58.95
C ALA A 70 40.98 13.91 -58.16
N GLN A 71 41.26 14.60 -57.06
CA GLN A 71 42.29 14.20 -56.11
C GLN A 71 41.64 13.35 -55.02
N LEU A 72 42.18 12.16 -54.81
CA LEU A 72 41.73 11.22 -53.79
C LEU A 72 42.63 11.33 -52.57
N VAL A 73 42.04 11.43 -51.38
CA VAL A 73 42.74 11.33 -50.09
C VAL A 73 42.05 10.28 -49.25
N GLU A 74 42.82 9.49 -48.51
CA GLU A 74 42.28 8.42 -47.67
C GLU A 74 41.24 8.98 -46.69
N ALA A 75 40.12 8.28 -46.55
CA ALA A 75 39.04 8.71 -45.66
C ALA A 75 39.42 8.41 -44.21
N GLU A 76 39.31 9.41 -43.34
CA GLU A 76 39.52 9.24 -41.91
C GLU A 76 38.46 8.30 -41.31
N PRO A 77 38.79 7.51 -40.28
CA PRO A 77 37.85 6.62 -39.63
C PRO A 77 36.64 7.40 -39.12
N VAL A 78 35.45 6.93 -39.48
CA VAL A 78 34.19 7.51 -38.98
C VAL A 78 33.71 6.64 -37.81
N SER A 79 33.57 7.27 -36.65
CA SER A 79 32.95 6.67 -35.47
C SER A 79 31.45 6.95 -35.51
N ILE A 80 30.63 5.91 -35.55
CA ILE A 80 29.17 6.01 -35.41
C ILE A 80 28.81 5.50 -34.03
N SER A 81 28.22 6.35 -33.20
CA SER A 81 27.61 5.94 -31.94
C SER A 81 26.15 5.57 -32.18
N SER A 82 25.78 4.33 -31.84
CA SER A 82 24.38 3.91 -31.80
C SER A 82 23.98 3.71 -30.33
N GLN A 83 22.94 4.42 -29.89
CA GLN A 83 22.30 4.19 -28.60
C GLN A 83 21.20 3.16 -28.78
N THR A 84 21.48 1.91 -28.42
CA THR A 84 20.44 0.87 -28.35
C THR A 84 19.84 0.90 -26.95
N VAL A 85 18.69 1.55 -26.77
CA VAL A 85 17.91 1.45 -25.53
C VAL A 85 17.10 0.16 -25.60
N MET A 86 17.28 -0.75 -24.64
CA MET A 86 16.37 -1.90 -24.55
C MET A 86 14.96 -1.41 -24.21
N PRO A 87 13.92 -1.88 -24.91
CA PRO A 87 12.55 -1.47 -24.62
C PRO A 87 12.15 -1.89 -23.21
N LEU A 88 11.84 -0.90 -22.36
CA LEU A 88 11.28 -1.12 -21.03
C LEU A 88 9.78 -1.44 -21.16
N ASN A 89 9.31 -2.51 -20.52
CA ASN A 89 7.90 -2.80 -20.43
C ASN A 89 7.24 -1.93 -19.33
N PRO A 90 6.29 -1.04 -19.66
CA PRO A 90 5.64 -0.18 -18.68
C PRO A 90 4.92 -0.94 -17.57
N ALA A 91 4.31 -2.09 -17.87
CA ALA A 91 3.63 -2.91 -16.88
C ALA A 91 4.61 -3.51 -15.86
N THR A 92 5.79 -3.96 -16.33
CA THR A 92 6.86 -4.44 -15.44
C THR A 92 7.40 -3.30 -14.56
N MET A 93 7.45 -2.07 -15.08
CA MET A 93 7.82 -0.89 -14.29
C MET A 93 6.81 -0.59 -13.19
N MET A 94 5.51 -0.53 -13.53
CA MET A 94 4.45 -0.33 -12.56
C MET A 94 4.47 -1.41 -11.48
N MET A 95 4.69 -2.68 -11.86
CA MET A 95 4.85 -3.77 -10.92
C MET A 95 6.09 -3.60 -10.03
N ALA A 96 7.22 -3.13 -10.56
CA ALA A 96 8.39 -2.81 -9.74
C ALA A 96 8.09 -1.77 -8.66
N PHE A 97 7.36 -0.69 -9.01
CA PHE A 97 6.93 0.31 -8.04
C PHE A 97 5.93 -0.23 -7.02
N ALA A 98 5.01 -1.10 -7.43
CA ALA A 98 4.08 -1.78 -6.53
C ALA A 98 4.82 -2.66 -5.52
N LEU A 99 5.79 -3.48 -5.99
CA LEU A 99 6.61 -4.32 -5.13
C LEU A 99 7.47 -3.49 -4.17
N TYR A 100 8.08 -2.41 -4.67
CA TYR A 100 8.85 -1.48 -3.84
C TYR A 100 7.99 -0.82 -2.75
N SER A 101 6.76 -0.43 -3.09
CA SER A 101 5.77 0.12 -2.16
C SER A 101 5.40 -0.88 -1.04
N ILE A 102 5.25 -2.17 -1.38
CA ILE A 102 4.98 -3.24 -0.43
C ILE A 102 6.18 -3.44 0.51
N GLU A 103 7.39 -3.60 -0.04
CA GLU A 103 8.63 -3.82 0.73
C GLU A 103 8.85 -2.73 1.77
N ARG A 104 8.64 -1.45 1.40
CA ARG A 104 8.80 -0.31 2.32
C ARG A 104 7.83 -0.29 3.50
N GLN A 105 6.72 -1.01 3.42
CA GLN A 105 5.71 -1.08 4.47
C GLN A 105 5.64 -2.46 5.13
N MET A 106 6.48 -3.40 4.69
CA MET A 106 6.50 -4.76 5.22
C MET A 106 6.80 -4.79 6.72
N ASP A 107 7.78 -4.01 7.18
CA ASP A 107 8.10 -3.93 8.61
C ASP A 107 6.90 -3.45 9.44
N ASN A 108 6.15 -2.45 8.95
CA ASN A 108 4.94 -1.96 9.62
C ASN A 108 3.83 -3.04 9.66
N ILE A 109 3.68 -3.84 8.60
CA ILE A 109 2.75 -4.97 8.56
C ILE A 109 3.15 -6.01 9.61
N LEU A 110 4.44 -6.36 9.69
CA LEU A 110 4.97 -7.35 10.63
C LEU A 110 4.91 -6.87 12.09
N GLU A 111 5.14 -5.58 12.34
CA GLU A 111 4.97 -4.99 13.67
C GLU A 111 3.51 -5.00 14.11
N MET A 112 2.59 -4.62 13.22
CA MET A 112 1.16 -4.69 13.50
C MET A 112 0.71 -6.12 13.79
N GLU A 113 1.21 -7.09 13.03
CA GLU A 113 1.02 -8.53 13.29
C GLU A 113 1.46 -8.91 14.72
N LYS A 114 2.70 -8.59 15.11
CA LYS A 114 3.21 -8.87 16.47
C LYS A 114 2.34 -8.24 17.54
N HIS A 115 1.95 -6.98 17.35
CA HIS A 115 1.08 -6.27 18.27
C HIS A 115 -0.29 -6.95 18.41
N ILE A 116 -0.89 -7.40 17.31
CA ILE A 116 -2.20 -8.04 17.35
C ILE A 116 -2.12 -9.44 18.00
N LEU A 117 -1.07 -10.22 17.71
CA LEU A 117 -0.86 -11.55 18.29
C LEU A 117 -0.62 -11.52 19.80
N ALA A 118 0.00 -10.46 20.33
CA ALA A 118 0.30 -10.31 21.75
C ALA A 118 -0.92 -10.37 22.69
N PHE A 119 -2.14 -10.27 22.16
CA PHE A 119 -3.38 -10.23 22.93
C PHE A 119 -4.21 -11.52 22.90
N LEU A 120 -3.76 -12.60 22.25
CA LEU A 120 -4.55 -13.81 22.00
C LEU A 120 -4.32 -14.91 23.06
N GLU A 121 -5.39 -15.61 23.44
CA GLU A 121 -5.36 -16.76 24.36
C GLU A 121 -5.70 -18.08 23.66
N GLN A 122 -4.76 -19.02 23.75
CA GLN A 122 -4.76 -20.50 23.57
C GLN A 122 -5.43 -21.20 22.36
N GLU A 123 -6.62 -20.86 21.86
CA GLU A 123 -7.27 -21.72 20.81
C GLU A 123 -7.69 -20.98 19.53
N LYS A 124 -8.39 -19.84 19.64
CA LYS A 124 -8.70 -19.01 18.46
C LYS A 124 -7.49 -18.27 17.90
N ALA A 125 -6.40 -18.22 18.67
CA ALA A 125 -5.12 -17.67 18.25
C ALA A 125 -4.55 -18.44 17.05
N ALA A 126 -4.65 -19.78 17.06
CA ALA A 126 -3.92 -20.63 16.11
C ALA A 126 -4.40 -20.49 14.66
N GLN A 127 -5.72 -20.46 14.41
CA GLN A 127 -6.24 -20.27 13.05
C GLN A 127 -5.85 -18.90 12.50
N ILE A 128 -5.99 -17.88 13.33
CA ILE A 128 -5.68 -16.51 12.94
C ILE A 128 -4.17 -16.36 12.68
N GLU A 129 -3.34 -16.89 13.56
CA GLU A 129 -1.87 -16.88 13.39
C GLU A 129 -1.48 -17.61 12.10
N ALA A 130 -2.13 -18.73 11.79
CA ALA A 130 -1.91 -19.45 10.54
C ALA A 130 -2.31 -18.62 9.32
N ASP A 131 -3.50 -18.00 9.33
CA ASP A 131 -3.98 -17.16 8.23
C ASP A 131 -3.05 -15.96 7.99
N LEU A 132 -2.64 -15.30 9.08
CA LEU A 132 -1.74 -14.15 9.03
C LEU A 132 -0.36 -14.52 8.50
N LYS A 133 0.23 -15.59 9.04
CA LYS A 133 1.51 -16.14 8.57
C LYS A 133 1.45 -16.52 7.10
N MET A 134 0.32 -17.08 6.64
CA MET A 134 0.14 -17.45 5.24
C MET A 134 0.12 -16.21 4.34
N LEU A 135 -0.66 -15.17 4.70
CA LEU A 135 -0.68 -13.90 3.94
C LEU A 135 0.69 -13.23 3.91
N THR A 136 1.40 -13.22 5.03
CA THR A 136 2.79 -12.72 5.11
C THR A 136 3.72 -13.51 4.19
N SER A 137 3.65 -14.84 4.18
CA SER A 137 4.46 -15.68 3.28
C SER A 137 4.17 -15.36 1.82
N ILE A 138 2.89 -15.30 1.44
CA ILE A 138 2.48 -14.96 0.06
C ILE A 138 3.04 -13.60 -0.33
N THR A 139 2.92 -12.59 0.55
CA THR A 139 3.37 -11.23 0.28
C THR A 139 4.89 -11.17 0.06
N CYS A 140 5.67 -11.82 0.93
CA CYS A 140 7.13 -11.87 0.82
C CYS A 140 7.63 -12.62 -0.43
N GLU A 141 6.91 -13.68 -0.81
CA GLU A 141 7.26 -14.52 -1.96
C GLU A 141 6.76 -13.93 -3.29
N TYR A 142 5.76 -13.05 -3.27
CA TYR A 142 5.10 -12.50 -4.46
C TYR A 142 6.10 -11.82 -5.40
N LYS A 143 7.10 -11.10 -4.88
CA LYS A 143 8.14 -10.45 -5.71
C LYS A 143 8.93 -11.41 -6.61
N TYR A 144 9.02 -12.68 -6.21
CA TYR A 144 9.71 -13.72 -6.99
C TYR A 144 8.78 -14.48 -7.93
N ASN A 145 7.46 -14.38 -7.74
CA ASN A 145 6.48 -15.29 -8.35
C ASN A 145 5.27 -14.61 -8.99
N TRP A 146 5.21 -13.27 -9.02
CA TRP A 146 4.08 -12.53 -9.59
C TRP A 146 3.84 -12.81 -11.08
N ASP A 147 4.88 -13.23 -11.82
CA ASP A 147 4.82 -13.63 -13.23
C ASP A 147 4.52 -15.13 -13.42
N LYS A 148 4.31 -15.88 -12.34
CA LYS A 148 4.07 -17.34 -12.35
C LYS A 148 2.59 -17.64 -12.17
N GLU A 149 1.90 -17.92 -13.27
CA GLU A 149 0.45 -18.18 -13.30
C GLU A 149 -0.02 -19.19 -12.24
N GLN A 150 0.66 -20.34 -12.11
CA GLN A 150 0.28 -21.36 -11.13
C GLN A 150 0.39 -20.87 -9.68
N TYR A 151 1.46 -20.13 -9.36
CA TYR A 151 1.65 -19.56 -8.03
C TYR A 151 0.55 -18.54 -7.73
N VAL A 152 0.33 -17.64 -8.68
CA VAL A 152 -0.65 -16.55 -8.58
C VAL A 152 -2.06 -17.11 -8.40
N ALA A 153 -2.49 -18.04 -9.25
CA ALA A 153 -3.83 -18.63 -9.18
C ALA A 153 -4.06 -19.42 -7.88
N SER A 154 -3.07 -20.20 -7.43
CA SER A 154 -3.16 -20.97 -6.18
C SER A 154 -3.28 -20.06 -4.96
N ASN A 155 -2.42 -19.04 -4.87
CA ASN A 155 -2.42 -18.12 -3.74
C ASN A 155 -3.60 -17.15 -3.78
N HIS A 156 -4.08 -16.77 -4.97
CA HIS A 156 -5.32 -15.98 -5.09
C HIS A 156 -6.50 -16.71 -4.47
N LYS A 157 -6.67 -18.01 -4.77
CA LYS A 157 -7.71 -18.84 -4.15
C LYS A 157 -7.55 -18.90 -2.63
N LEU A 158 -6.33 -19.07 -2.15
CA LEU A 158 -6.05 -19.14 -0.71
C LEU A 158 -6.36 -17.81 -0.01
N ALA A 159 -6.00 -16.67 -0.61
CA ALA A 159 -6.34 -15.35 -0.10
C ALA A 159 -7.87 -15.17 -0.02
N LEU A 160 -8.63 -15.61 -1.03
CA LEU A 160 -10.09 -15.58 -0.99
C LEU A 160 -10.69 -16.48 0.11
N ASP A 161 -10.12 -17.68 0.32
CA ASP A 161 -10.55 -18.58 1.39
C ASP A 161 -10.30 -17.98 2.80
N ILE A 162 -9.15 -17.31 2.99
CA ILE A 162 -8.82 -16.56 4.21
C ILE A 162 -9.77 -15.36 4.38
N LYS A 163 -9.98 -14.57 3.32
CA LYS A 163 -10.91 -13.42 3.30
C LYS A 163 -12.31 -13.84 3.74
N ARG A 164 -12.83 -14.96 3.19
CA ARG A 164 -14.13 -15.52 3.57
C ARG A 164 -14.18 -15.92 5.05
N THR A 165 -13.13 -16.57 5.54
CA THR A 165 -13.04 -17.00 6.94
C THR A 165 -13.00 -15.81 7.90
N ALA A 166 -12.23 -14.77 7.54
CA ALA A 166 -12.19 -13.51 8.25
C ALA A 166 -13.55 -12.81 8.29
N ALA A 167 -14.27 -12.75 7.16
CA ALA A 167 -15.62 -12.20 7.09
C ALA A 167 -16.62 -12.95 7.98
N LYS A 168 -16.54 -14.29 8.01
CA LYS A 168 -17.35 -15.12 8.93
C LYS A 168 -17.05 -14.79 10.39
N ASN A 169 -15.78 -14.61 10.74
CA ASN A 169 -15.37 -14.26 12.10
C ASN A 169 -15.85 -12.84 12.50
N ILE A 170 -15.74 -11.86 11.59
CA ILE A 170 -16.30 -10.52 11.76
C ILE A 170 -17.79 -10.61 12.13
N ALA A 171 -18.60 -11.28 11.30
CA ALA A 171 -20.03 -11.43 11.54
C ALA A 171 -20.34 -12.14 12.86
N PHE A 172 -19.53 -13.13 13.25
CA PHE A 172 -19.67 -13.82 14.52
C PHE A 172 -19.39 -12.92 15.74
N TYR A 173 -18.39 -12.05 15.69
CA TYR A 173 -18.10 -11.13 16.79
C TYR A 173 -19.05 -9.95 16.84
N GLN A 174 -19.52 -9.44 15.70
CA GLN A 174 -20.59 -8.45 15.65
C GLN A 174 -21.85 -8.95 16.39
N LYS A 175 -22.27 -10.19 16.14
CA LYS A 175 -23.41 -10.81 16.84
C LYS A 175 -23.19 -10.92 18.34
N GLN A 176 -22.04 -11.43 18.77
CA GLN A 176 -21.74 -11.56 20.20
C GLN A 176 -21.62 -10.20 20.91
N ILE A 177 -21.14 -9.17 20.23
CA ILE A 177 -21.10 -7.81 20.79
C ILE A 177 -22.54 -7.30 20.91
N ALA A 178 -23.35 -7.39 19.86
CA ALA A 178 -24.76 -6.98 19.88
C ALA A 178 -25.55 -7.66 21.02
N GLU A 179 -25.37 -8.97 21.22
CA GLU A 179 -26.00 -9.72 22.33
C GLU A 179 -25.65 -9.16 23.71
N ILE A 180 -24.41 -8.68 23.91
CA ILE A 180 -23.98 -8.03 25.16
C ILE A 180 -24.67 -6.68 25.32
N LEU A 181 -24.74 -5.89 24.24
CA LEU A 181 -25.28 -4.52 24.25
C LEU A 181 -26.81 -4.51 24.44
N ASP A 182 -27.52 -5.49 23.88
CA ASP A 182 -28.99 -5.57 23.95
C ASP A 182 -29.51 -6.21 25.25
N SER A 183 -28.64 -6.86 26.03
CA SER A 183 -29.05 -7.63 27.20
C SER A 183 -29.28 -6.75 28.44
N LYS A 184 -30.57 -6.52 28.74
CA LYS A 184 -31.01 -5.91 30.02
C LYS A 184 -30.59 -6.73 31.24
N GLN A 185 -30.50 -8.05 31.11
CA GLN A 185 -30.09 -8.95 32.19
C GLN A 185 -28.59 -8.82 32.49
N PHE A 186 -27.75 -8.54 31.48
CA PHE A 186 -26.33 -8.28 31.67
C PHE A 186 -26.06 -6.99 32.45
N LEU A 187 -26.86 -5.94 32.25
CA LEU A 187 -26.77 -4.68 33.04
C LEU A 187 -27.01 -4.93 34.54
N VAL A 188 -27.90 -5.86 34.89
CA VAL A 188 -28.28 -6.17 36.28
C VAL A 188 -27.30 -7.14 36.95
N VAL A 189 -26.75 -8.09 36.20
CA VAL A 189 -25.79 -9.11 36.68
C VAL A 189 -24.37 -8.54 36.80
N ASN A 190 -23.92 -7.73 35.84
CA ASN A 190 -22.61 -7.07 35.88
C ASN A 190 -22.68 -5.75 36.64
N LYS A 191 -22.78 -5.83 37.98
CA LYS A 191 -22.74 -4.66 38.87
C LYS A 191 -21.39 -3.91 38.85
N THR A 192 -20.39 -4.39 38.12
CA THR A 192 -19.07 -3.76 38.04
C THR A 192 -18.69 -3.47 36.58
N ILE A 193 -18.32 -2.22 36.32
CA ILE A 193 -17.81 -1.74 35.01
C ILE A 193 -16.68 -2.65 34.48
N ASP A 194 -15.81 -3.14 35.37
CA ASP A 194 -14.66 -3.98 35.01
C ASP A 194 -15.05 -5.31 34.33
N SER A 195 -16.15 -5.95 34.72
CA SER A 195 -16.59 -7.21 34.11
C SER A 195 -17.21 -6.99 32.72
N ALA A 196 -17.98 -5.91 32.57
CA ALA A 196 -18.54 -5.50 31.28
C ALA A 196 -17.44 -5.14 30.28
N VAL A 197 -16.45 -4.34 30.71
CA VAL A 197 -15.28 -3.96 29.90
C VAL A 197 -14.48 -5.20 29.48
N LYS A 198 -14.16 -6.13 30.40
CA LYS A 198 -13.44 -7.37 30.06
C LYS A 198 -14.20 -8.24 29.05
N GLY A 199 -15.53 -8.33 29.21
CA GLY A 199 -16.39 -9.08 28.29
C GLY A 199 -16.33 -8.53 26.87
N LEU A 200 -16.44 -7.22 26.71
CA LEU A 200 -16.35 -6.53 25.42
C LEU A 200 -14.92 -6.58 24.85
N GLU A 201 -13.90 -6.25 25.66
CA GLU A 201 -12.49 -6.22 25.24
C GLU A 201 -12.08 -7.54 24.56
N LYS A 202 -12.47 -8.69 25.13
CA LYS A 202 -12.16 -9.99 24.54
C LYS A 202 -12.79 -10.13 23.14
N LYS A 203 -14.04 -9.70 22.94
CA LYS A 203 -14.71 -9.79 21.62
C LYS A 203 -14.07 -8.84 20.61
N TYR A 204 -13.74 -7.62 21.01
CA TYR A 204 -13.12 -6.62 20.15
C TYR A 204 -11.72 -6.98 19.70
N LYS A 205 -10.91 -7.65 20.54
CA LYS A 205 -9.60 -8.16 20.13
C LYS A 205 -9.71 -9.06 18.91
N TYR A 206 -10.62 -10.04 18.95
CA TYR A 206 -10.81 -10.94 17.81
C TYR A 206 -11.55 -10.30 16.63
N TYR A 207 -12.48 -9.37 16.87
CA TYR A 207 -13.13 -8.62 15.80
C TYR A 207 -12.11 -7.79 15.02
N ARG A 208 -11.29 -6.99 15.72
CA ARG A 208 -10.23 -6.16 15.14
C ARG A 208 -9.28 -6.99 14.28
N LEU A 209 -8.86 -8.12 14.81
CA LEU A 209 -7.93 -9.02 14.15
C LEU A 209 -8.54 -9.71 12.93
N SER A 210 -9.81 -10.11 13.00
CA SER A 210 -10.53 -10.63 11.83
C SER A 210 -10.63 -9.57 10.73
N LEU A 211 -10.86 -8.32 11.12
CA LEU A 211 -10.91 -7.19 10.19
C LEU A 211 -9.53 -6.86 9.57
N TYR A 212 -8.46 -6.97 10.35
CA TYR A 212 -7.09 -6.85 9.83
C TYR A 212 -6.79 -7.91 8.78
N ILE A 213 -7.06 -9.19 9.07
CA ILE A 213 -6.86 -10.30 8.13
C ILE A 213 -7.73 -10.13 6.88
N TYR A 214 -8.99 -9.74 7.04
CA TYR A 214 -9.87 -9.46 5.91
C TYR A 214 -9.28 -8.39 4.99
N SER A 215 -8.75 -7.31 5.57
CA SER A 215 -8.14 -6.21 4.82
C SER A 215 -6.85 -6.62 4.12
N PHE A 216 -6.01 -7.40 4.81
CA PHE A 216 -4.77 -7.93 4.23
C PHE A 216 -5.07 -8.90 3.07
N ALA A 217 -5.99 -9.83 3.27
CA ALA A 217 -6.41 -10.76 2.23
C ALA A 217 -7.06 -10.05 1.05
N SER A 218 -7.82 -8.97 1.27
CA SER A 218 -8.41 -8.14 0.22
C SER A 218 -7.37 -7.37 -0.57
N PHE A 219 -6.33 -6.84 0.08
CA PHE A 219 -5.19 -6.26 -0.62
C PHE A 219 -4.47 -7.30 -1.49
N MET A 220 -4.22 -8.49 -0.93
CA MET A 220 -3.57 -9.57 -1.67
C MET A 220 -4.45 -10.15 -2.79
N GLU A 221 -5.77 -10.11 -2.66
CA GLU A 221 -6.71 -10.45 -3.73
C GLU A 221 -6.44 -9.57 -4.96
N VAL A 222 -6.34 -8.25 -4.80
CA VAL A 222 -6.02 -7.33 -5.90
C VAL A 222 -4.67 -7.64 -6.53
N MET A 223 -3.63 -7.79 -5.71
CA MET A 223 -2.28 -8.07 -6.19
C MET A 223 -2.19 -9.41 -6.93
N LEU A 224 -2.81 -10.46 -6.42
CA LEU A 224 -2.76 -11.79 -7.01
C LEU A 224 -3.71 -11.91 -8.20
N LEU A 225 -4.87 -11.27 -8.19
CA LEU A 225 -5.73 -11.26 -9.37
C LEU A 225 -5.07 -10.49 -10.52
N GLY A 226 -4.23 -9.49 -10.20
CA GLY A 226 -3.61 -8.61 -11.18
C GLY A 226 -4.63 -7.69 -11.87
N ASN A 227 -5.83 -7.55 -11.30
CA ASN A 227 -6.83 -6.62 -11.77
C ASN A 227 -6.60 -5.25 -11.13
N PHE A 228 -5.89 -4.38 -11.84
CA PHE A 228 -5.58 -3.03 -11.37
C PHE A 228 -6.52 -1.97 -11.95
N GLN A 229 -7.68 -2.36 -12.50
CA GLN A 229 -8.71 -1.40 -12.91
C GLN A 229 -9.16 -0.58 -11.71
N GLU A 230 -9.24 0.74 -11.87
CA GLU A 230 -9.58 1.67 -10.81
C GLU A 230 -10.89 1.31 -10.12
N GLU A 231 -11.93 0.97 -10.88
CA GLU A 231 -13.25 0.63 -10.33
C GLU A 231 -13.19 -0.59 -9.41
N TYR A 232 -12.37 -1.59 -9.77
CA TYR A 232 -12.20 -2.79 -8.95
C TYR A 232 -11.40 -2.48 -7.67
N ILE A 233 -10.31 -1.71 -7.77
CA ILE A 233 -9.53 -1.29 -6.61
C ILE A 233 -10.40 -0.48 -5.63
N LEU A 234 -11.17 0.49 -6.16
CA LEU A 234 -12.08 1.31 -5.36
C LEU A 234 -13.21 0.49 -4.74
N GLN A 235 -13.73 -0.52 -5.44
CA GLN A 235 -14.70 -1.45 -4.87
C GLN A 235 -14.11 -2.20 -3.67
N VAL A 236 -12.93 -2.81 -3.82
CA VAL A 236 -12.27 -3.56 -2.74
C VAL A 236 -11.94 -2.64 -1.56
N LYS A 237 -11.45 -1.42 -1.82
CA LYS A 237 -11.23 -0.40 -0.81
C LYS A 237 -12.53 -0.07 -0.05
N GLY A 238 -13.62 0.18 -0.76
CA GLY A 238 -14.92 0.49 -0.17
C GLY A 238 -15.47 -0.65 0.71
N GLU A 239 -15.20 -1.91 0.37
CA GLU A 239 -15.55 -3.05 1.22
C GLU A 239 -14.80 -3.03 2.56
N ILE A 240 -13.49 -2.75 2.53
CA ILE A 240 -12.65 -2.62 3.74
C ILE A 240 -13.14 -1.46 4.61
N GLU A 241 -13.38 -0.31 4.00
CA GLU A 241 -13.86 0.90 4.68
C GLU A 241 -15.21 0.65 5.35
N LYS A 242 -16.15 0.02 4.66
CA LYS A 242 -17.46 -0.36 5.21
C LYS A 242 -17.34 -1.22 6.48
N TYR A 243 -16.48 -2.23 6.48
CA TYR A 243 -16.25 -3.03 7.68
C TYR A 243 -15.57 -2.22 8.79
N SER A 244 -14.67 -1.31 8.45
CA SER A 244 -14.01 -0.43 9.43
C SER A 244 -14.99 0.58 10.06
N GLU A 245 -15.90 1.14 9.27
CA GLU A 245 -16.98 2.00 9.75
C GLU A 245 -17.95 1.24 10.67
N GLU A 246 -18.32 0.02 10.29
CA GLU A 246 -19.16 -0.83 11.13
C GLU A 246 -18.47 -1.20 12.45
N TYR A 247 -17.19 -1.53 12.42
CA TYR A 247 -16.36 -1.72 13.62
C TYR A 247 -16.42 -0.49 14.53
N HIS A 248 -16.24 0.71 13.96
CA HIS A 248 -16.29 1.95 14.72
C HIS A 248 -17.68 2.23 15.31
N ARG A 249 -18.76 1.95 14.57
CA ARG A 249 -20.13 2.08 15.09
C ARG A 249 -20.39 1.16 16.28
N PHE A 250 -19.95 -0.09 16.20
CA PHE A 250 -20.02 -1.02 17.34
C PHE A 250 -19.25 -0.47 18.54
N TYR A 251 -18.04 0.04 18.31
CA TYR A 251 -17.19 0.62 19.35
C TYR A 251 -17.91 1.77 20.09
N LEU A 252 -18.48 2.72 19.34
CA LEU A 252 -19.24 3.84 19.92
C LEU A 252 -20.45 3.35 20.73
N HIS A 253 -21.21 2.38 20.22
CA HIS A 253 -22.33 1.80 20.97
C HIS A 253 -21.88 1.08 22.25
N SER A 254 -20.71 0.45 22.22
CA SER A 254 -20.12 -0.19 23.40
C SER A 254 -19.67 0.82 24.45
N ALA A 255 -19.13 1.97 24.03
CA ALA A 255 -18.78 3.05 24.93
C ALA A 255 -20.02 3.66 25.61
N ASP A 256 -21.11 3.86 24.87
CA ASP A 256 -22.41 4.29 25.42
C ASP A 256 -22.95 3.27 26.43
N TYR A 257 -22.91 1.98 26.11
CA TYR A 257 -23.32 0.91 27.03
C TYR A 257 -22.54 0.93 28.35
N ILE A 258 -21.21 1.09 28.30
CA ILE A 258 -20.39 1.19 29.51
C ILE A 258 -20.74 2.46 30.32
N THR A 259 -21.07 3.56 29.64
CA THR A 259 -21.51 4.81 30.29
C THR A 259 -22.81 4.60 31.06
N LYS A 260 -23.79 3.93 30.46
CA LYS A 260 -25.08 3.58 31.11
C LYS A 260 -24.90 2.67 32.34
N ILE A 261 -23.99 1.69 32.29
CA ILE A 261 -23.66 0.87 33.47
C ILE A 261 -23.09 1.72 34.62
N ALA A 262 -22.24 2.69 34.28
CA ALA A 262 -21.65 3.57 35.27
C ALA A 262 -22.71 4.46 35.95
N GLU A 263 -23.67 5.00 35.19
CA GLU A 263 -24.80 5.79 35.70
C GLU A 263 -25.65 4.98 36.71
N VAL A 264 -26.10 3.78 36.32
CA VAL A 264 -26.93 2.92 37.19
C VAL A 264 -26.19 2.55 38.48
N SER A 265 -24.88 2.35 38.39
CA SER A 265 -24.04 2.03 39.55
C SER A 265 -23.93 3.22 40.52
N ILE A 266 -23.93 4.46 40.03
CA ILE A 266 -23.95 5.68 40.84
C ILE A 266 -25.31 5.86 41.50
N GLU A 267 -26.41 5.72 40.74
CA GLU A 267 -27.78 5.82 41.26
C GLU A 267 -28.06 4.80 42.36
N ALA A 268 -27.68 3.54 42.15
CA ALA A 268 -27.86 2.48 43.14
C ALA A 268 -27.05 2.71 44.43
N ASN A 269 -25.89 3.37 44.35
CA ASN A 269 -25.08 3.73 45.51
C ASN A 269 -25.63 4.98 46.23
N ALA A 270 -26.18 5.95 45.49
CA ALA A 270 -26.86 7.12 46.06
C ALA A 270 -28.14 6.71 46.82
N MET A 271 -28.91 5.77 46.28
CA MET A 271 -30.09 5.19 46.95
C MET A 271 -29.77 4.40 48.23
N LYS A 272 -28.52 3.97 48.41
CA LYS A 272 -28.04 3.27 49.61
C LYS A 272 -27.48 4.20 50.70
N GLY A 273 -27.59 5.51 50.53
CA GLY A 273 -27.41 6.48 51.63
C GLY A 273 -26.01 7.09 51.79
N ILE A 274 -25.18 7.15 50.74
CA ILE A 274 -23.93 7.92 50.76
C ILE A 274 -24.06 9.07 49.76
N GLY A 275 -24.01 10.30 50.27
CA GLY A 275 -24.36 11.53 49.55
C GLY A 275 -23.60 11.81 48.25
N SER A 276 -24.39 12.16 47.23
CA SER A 276 -24.14 13.02 46.06
C SER A 276 -22.72 13.11 45.46
N VAL A 277 -22.52 12.62 44.23
CA VAL A 277 -21.58 13.23 43.25
C VAL A 277 -22.00 12.93 41.80
N GLY A 278 -22.81 13.81 41.19
CA GLY A 278 -23.19 13.78 39.76
C GLY A 278 -22.12 14.31 38.79
N LYS A 279 -20.86 14.50 39.20
CA LYS A 279 -19.78 15.11 38.39
C LYS A 279 -18.82 14.11 37.73
N VAL A 280 -19.14 12.82 37.77
CA VAL A 280 -18.20 11.76 37.35
C VAL A 280 -18.24 11.52 35.82
N LEU A 281 -19.32 11.88 35.13
CA LEU A 281 -19.53 11.55 33.71
C LEU A 281 -18.64 12.31 32.70
N GLY A 282 -18.37 13.60 32.90
CA GLY A 282 -17.72 14.46 31.89
C GLY A 282 -16.36 13.98 31.38
N ASN A 283 -15.56 13.33 32.23
CA ASN A 283 -14.22 12.87 31.83
C ASN A 283 -14.21 11.55 31.05
N PHE A 284 -15.25 10.70 31.15
CA PHE A 284 -15.25 9.40 30.48
C PHE A 284 -15.49 9.58 28.97
N ILE A 285 -16.41 10.48 28.60
CA ILE A 285 -16.75 10.76 27.21
C ILE A 285 -15.65 11.58 26.52
N GLY A 286 -15.00 12.52 27.23
CA GLY A 286 -13.89 13.31 26.70
C GLY A 286 -12.56 12.54 26.48
N SER A 287 -12.47 11.27 26.91
CA SER A 287 -11.26 10.43 26.76
C SER A 287 -11.31 9.48 25.56
N ILE A 288 -12.45 9.41 24.86
CA ILE A 288 -12.63 8.53 23.70
C ILE A 288 -12.08 9.30 22.49
N PRO A 289 -11.03 8.80 21.80
CA PRO A 289 -10.49 9.50 20.64
C PRO A 289 -11.56 9.62 19.56
N LEU A 290 -11.98 10.85 19.32
CA LEU A 290 -12.82 11.22 18.19
C LEU A 290 -11.97 11.27 16.93
N ILE A 291 -12.41 10.56 15.90
CA ILE A 291 -11.91 10.75 14.55
C ILE A 291 -12.17 12.23 14.21
N LYS A 292 -11.10 12.97 13.92
CA LYS A 292 -11.19 14.33 13.36
C LYS A 292 -12.06 14.23 12.11
N GLU A 293 -13.08 15.09 12.04
CA GLU A 293 -14.16 15.16 11.02
C GLU A 293 -15.47 14.45 11.41
N GLY A 294 -16.17 15.04 12.38
CA GLY A 294 -17.56 14.74 12.75
C GLY A 294 -18.09 15.77 13.77
N PRO A 295 -19.43 15.92 13.93
CA PRO A 295 -20.09 17.02 14.65
C PRO A 295 -20.00 16.87 16.18
N VAL A 296 -18.78 16.85 16.70
CA VAL A 296 -18.48 16.65 18.13
C VAL A 296 -17.66 17.82 18.69
N ASP A 297 -17.12 18.68 17.83
CA ASP A 297 -16.38 19.88 18.22
C ASP A 297 -17.24 20.90 18.99
N GLU A 298 -18.57 20.88 18.82
CA GLU A 298 -19.50 21.76 19.58
C GLU A 298 -19.78 21.28 21.02
N TRP A 299 -19.50 20.03 21.35
CA TRP A 299 -19.87 19.45 22.65
C TRP A 299 -18.75 19.53 23.71
N LEU A 300 -17.52 19.85 23.29
CA LEU A 300 -16.31 19.84 24.13
C LEU A 300 -16.04 21.15 24.91
N MET A 301 -16.88 22.19 24.77
CA MET A 301 -16.63 23.49 25.43
C MET A 301 -17.22 23.65 26.83
N GLU A 302 -17.98 22.68 27.37
CA GLU A 302 -18.72 22.86 28.61
C GLU A 302 -18.47 21.71 29.62
N GLY A 303 -17.47 21.86 30.51
CA GLY A 303 -17.32 20.91 31.62
C GLY A 303 -16.00 20.91 32.39
N GLY A 304 -15.72 21.98 33.14
CA GLY A 304 -14.52 22.09 34.00
C GLY A 304 -14.56 21.28 35.32
N SER A 305 -13.34 20.87 35.71
CA SER A 305 -12.77 20.37 36.99
C SER A 305 -13.62 20.34 38.30
N TYR A 306 -13.67 19.17 38.99
CA TYR A 306 -13.31 18.95 40.43
C TYR A 306 -13.59 17.49 40.93
N LEU A 307 -12.67 16.98 41.77
CA LEU A 307 -12.76 15.93 42.83
C LEU A 307 -12.45 14.41 42.61
N LYS A 308 -11.20 14.08 42.96
CA LYS A 308 -10.64 13.18 44.00
C LYS A 308 -11.48 12.11 44.77
N GLN A 309 -10.91 10.90 44.73
CA GLN A 309 -10.50 10.02 45.85
C GLN A 309 -11.33 8.85 46.39
N THR A 310 -12.43 8.44 45.75
CA THR A 310 -13.02 7.11 46.07
C THR A 310 -13.49 6.30 44.85
N GLY A 311 -13.38 6.86 43.64
CA GLY A 311 -13.64 6.16 42.36
C GLY A 311 -12.40 5.94 41.48
N GLN A 312 -11.20 6.09 42.04
CA GLN A 312 -9.97 6.33 41.26
C GLN A 312 -9.41 5.09 40.53
N ASN A 313 -9.75 3.87 40.93
CA ASN A 313 -9.24 2.65 40.29
C ASN A 313 -10.15 2.11 39.17
N MET A 314 -11.46 2.37 39.22
CA MET A 314 -12.41 1.94 38.18
C MET A 314 -12.51 2.95 37.02
N LYS A 315 -12.34 4.25 37.31
CA LYS A 315 -12.54 5.34 36.35
C LYS A 315 -11.37 5.53 35.35
N ASN A 316 -10.18 5.02 35.69
CA ASN A 316 -8.98 5.22 34.87
C ASN A 316 -8.66 4.02 33.93
N SER A 317 -9.21 2.83 34.16
CA SER A 317 -8.85 1.63 33.35
C SER A 317 -9.79 1.37 32.18
N ALA A 318 -11.09 1.69 32.30
CA ALA A 318 -12.08 1.43 31.27
C ALA A 318 -11.88 2.28 29.99
N PRO A 319 -11.66 3.61 30.07
CA PRO A 319 -11.35 4.41 28.88
C PRO A 319 -10.10 3.92 28.18
N GLN A 320 -9.02 3.66 28.93
CA GLN A 320 -7.75 3.16 28.38
C GLN A 320 -7.86 1.79 27.71
N LYS A 321 -8.70 0.89 28.26
CA LYS A 321 -8.94 -0.43 27.65
C LYS A 321 -9.77 -0.34 26.37
N LEU A 322 -10.75 0.58 26.33
CA LEU A 322 -11.54 0.86 25.13
C LEU A 322 -10.71 1.62 24.07
N GLU A 323 -9.87 2.57 24.46
CA GLU A 323 -8.99 3.30 23.56
C GLU A 323 -8.03 2.37 22.80
N LYS A 324 -7.46 1.37 23.48
CA LYS A 324 -6.59 0.35 22.86
C LYS A 324 -7.27 -0.49 21.76
N ILE A 325 -8.61 -0.53 21.73
CA ILE A 325 -9.42 -1.23 20.74
C ILE A 325 -10.19 -0.27 19.82
N SER A 326 -9.92 1.04 19.87
CA SER A 326 -10.63 2.02 19.04
C SER A 326 -10.22 1.96 17.56
N GLU A 327 -8.96 1.64 17.29
CA GLU A 327 -8.43 1.53 15.93
C GLU A 327 -8.52 0.10 15.38
N SER A 328 -9.06 -0.03 14.17
CA SER A 328 -9.22 -1.30 13.46
C SER A 328 -7.90 -1.86 12.89
N GLY A 329 -6.90 -1.01 12.65
CA GLY A 329 -5.63 -1.39 12.04
C GLY A 329 -5.68 -1.57 10.51
N THR A 330 -6.78 -1.21 9.84
CA THR A 330 -6.99 -1.43 8.40
C THR A 330 -6.38 -0.36 7.50
N LYS A 331 -6.06 0.81 8.06
CA LYS A 331 -5.59 2.01 7.33
C LYS A 331 -4.39 1.73 6.42
N ILE A 332 -3.49 0.83 6.84
CA ILE A 332 -2.31 0.46 6.04
C ILE A 332 -2.70 -0.17 4.70
N PHE A 333 -3.71 -1.04 4.66
CA PHE A 333 -4.14 -1.71 3.44
C PHE A 333 -4.96 -0.77 2.54
N VAL A 334 -5.75 0.12 3.14
CA VAL A 334 -6.44 1.19 2.38
C VAL A 334 -5.41 2.09 1.70
N ALA A 335 -4.39 2.54 2.43
CA ALA A 335 -3.30 3.34 1.86
C ALA A 335 -2.52 2.58 0.77
N LYS A 336 -2.29 1.27 0.94
CA LYS A 336 -1.68 0.44 -0.11
C LYS A 336 -2.54 0.38 -1.37
N LEU A 337 -3.85 0.17 -1.24
CA LEU A 337 -4.76 0.16 -2.39
C LEU A 337 -4.77 1.52 -3.10
N ASP A 338 -4.74 2.63 -2.36
CA ASP A 338 -4.62 3.97 -2.94
C ASP A 338 -3.29 4.15 -3.68
N GLU A 339 -2.16 3.71 -3.10
CA GLU A 339 -0.86 3.73 -3.76
C GLU A 339 -0.86 2.89 -5.05
N ILE A 340 -1.46 1.70 -5.04
CA ILE A 340 -1.57 0.84 -6.24
C ILE A 340 -2.48 1.48 -7.29
N ASN A 341 -3.64 2.01 -6.90
CA ASN A 341 -4.52 2.73 -7.82
C ASN A 341 -3.77 3.89 -8.47
N HIS A 342 -3.02 4.64 -7.67
CA HIS A 342 -2.24 5.75 -8.16
C HIS A 342 -1.14 5.30 -9.15
N ILE A 343 -0.45 4.20 -8.86
CA ILE A 343 0.60 3.65 -9.73
C ILE A 343 0.04 3.16 -11.08
N TYR A 344 -1.15 2.58 -11.10
CA TYR A 344 -1.68 1.96 -12.33
C TYR A 344 -2.62 2.86 -13.14
N ASN A 345 -3.33 3.79 -12.49
CA ASN A 345 -4.41 4.54 -13.13
C ASN A 345 -4.17 6.06 -13.19
N HIS A 346 -3.17 6.59 -12.46
CA HIS A 346 -2.96 8.04 -12.32
C HIS A 346 -1.52 8.50 -12.62
N ILE A 347 -0.75 7.71 -13.35
CA ILE A 347 0.60 8.12 -13.80
C ILE A 347 0.51 8.67 -15.23
N ASP A 348 0.96 9.90 -15.41
CA ASP A 348 1.10 10.54 -16.72
C ASP A 348 2.35 10.10 -17.47
N SER A 349 3.49 10.01 -16.75
CA SER A 349 4.78 9.71 -17.38
C SER A 349 5.82 9.10 -16.45
N ILE A 350 6.77 8.36 -17.03
CA ILE A 350 7.88 7.72 -16.32
C ILE A 350 9.20 8.31 -16.81
N TYR A 351 9.99 8.86 -15.89
CA TYR A 351 11.34 9.37 -16.16
C TYR A 351 12.37 8.58 -15.37
N PHE A 352 13.63 8.62 -15.81
CA PHE A 352 14.74 8.07 -15.04
C PHE A 352 16.01 8.90 -15.25
N ASP A 353 16.84 8.96 -14.22
CA ASP A 353 18.19 9.50 -14.29
C ASP A 353 19.22 8.37 -14.05
N ARG A 354 20.44 8.72 -13.61
CA ARG A 354 21.48 7.71 -13.34
C ARG A 354 21.18 6.86 -12.11
N ASP A 355 20.41 7.38 -11.17
CA ASP A 355 20.27 6.83 -9.82
C ASP A 355 18.82 6.42 -9.52
N ASN A 356 17.83 7.08 -10.13
CA ASN A 356 16.42 6.96 -9.76
C ASN A 356 15.49 6.84 -10.97
N ILE A 357 14.35 6.21 -10.72
CA ILE A 357 13.18 6.17 -11.58
C ILE A 357 12.08 7.00 -10.92
N TYR A 358 11.36 7.78 -11.71
CA TYR A 358 10.32 8.71 -11.26
C TYR A 358 9.02 8.40 -11.98
N LEU A 359 7.94 8.28 -11.20
CA LEU A 359 6.56 8.29 -11.67
C LEU A 359 6.01 9.69 -11.45
N VAL A 360 5.63 10.35 -12.55
CA VAL A 360 5.08 11.70 -12.57
C VAL A 360 3.58 11.63 -12.85
N ILE A 361 2.87 12.46 -12.09
CA ILE A 361 1.42 12.63 -12.11
C ILE A 361 1.09 13.77 -13.05
#